data_AF-A0A0L0GSS9-F1
#
_entry.id   AF-A0A0L0GSS9-F1
#
_cell.length_a   1.000
_cell.length_b   1.000
_cell.length_c   1.000
_cell.angle_alpha   90.00
_cell.angle_beta   90.00
_cell.angle_gamma   90.00
#
_symmetry.space_group_name_H-M   'P 1'
#
loop_
_entity.id
_entity.type
_entity.pdbx_description
1 polymer ?
#
loop_
_entity_poly.entity_id
_entity_poly.type
_entity_poly.pdbx_seq_one_letter_code
_entity_poly.pdbx_strand_id
1 'polypeptide(L)'
;STSGDDVITDNSADNVLEGGAGDDTFYLMNGGNDTLMYKVLDGMGNDATGGNGHDVVHAFRVGDVATDSDADTLNLSDLLDYSGPVSFFENNGKTELDTASKGLEDYLKTEVVGNDTVISIDRDGLGGQHGFTQVVTLADVQTDLVTLLQNNQITI
;
A
#
# COMPACT_ATOMS: atom_id res chain seq x y z
N SER A 1 8.77 2.62 16.02
CA SER A 1 9.53 3.14 14.89
C SER A 1 10.98 3.29 15.26
N THR A 2 11.82 2.60 14.50
CA THR A 2 13.25 2.88 14.32
C THR A 2 13.41 4.20 13.55
N SER A 3 14.62 4.74 13.46
CA SER A 3 14.89 6.11 12.99
C SER A 3 15.78 6.17 11.74
N GLY A 4 15.69 5.17 10.86
CA GLY A 4 16.40 5.11 9.58
C GLY A 4 16.16 3.80 8.85
N ASP A 5 16.72 3.70 7.65
CA ASP A 5 16.55 2.59 6.71
C ASP A 5 16.87 1.21 7.35
N ASP A 6 15.87 0.34 7.41
CA ASP A 6 15.94 -0.99 7.97
C ASP A 6 15.77 -2.09 6.91
N VAL A 7 16.24 -3.29 7.25
CA VAL A 7 15.97 -4.51 6.48
C VAL A 7 15.18 -5.47 7.37
N ILE A 8 13.95 -5.78 6.94
CA ILE A 8 12.99 -6.57 7.70
C ILE A 8 12.65 -7.83 6.89
N THR A 9 12.62 -8.97 7.55
CA THR A 9 12.25 -10.26 6.94
C THR A 9 11.18 -10.91 7.79
N ASP A 10 10.14 -11.41 7.13
CA ASP A 10 9.05 -12.16 7.72
C ASP A 10 9.51 -13.49 8.35
N ASN A 11 8.56 -14.21 8.93
CA ASN A 11 8.65 -15.62 9.26
C ASN A 11 7.39 -16.34 8.74
N SER A 12 7.30 -17.65 8.91
CA SER A 12 6.20 -18.46 8.33
C SER A 12 4.82 -18.30 8.99
N ALA A 13 4.60 -17.23 9.74
CA ALA A 13 3.32 -16.93 10.38
C ALA A 13 2.86 -15.57 9.87
N ASP A 14 1.55 -15.30 9.96
CA ASP A 14 0.99 -13.99 9.64
C ASP A 14 1.66 -12.90 10.50
N ASN A 15 2.47 -12.05 9.88
CA ASN A 15 3.20 -10.99 10.55
C ASN A 15 2.48 -9.64 10.43
N VAL A 16 2.71 -8.79 11.43
CA VAL A 16 2.42 -7.36 11.33
C VAL A 16 3.76 -6.64 11.43
N LEU A 17 4.15 -6.00 10.35
CA LEU A 17 5.48 -5.40 10.18
C LEU A 17 5.33 -3.88 10.04
N GLU A 18 6.21 -3.14 10.73
CA GLU A 18 6.30 -1.69 10.68
C GLU A 18 7.76 -1.33 10.43
N GLY A 19 8.03 -0.62 9.33
CA GLY A 19 9.38 -0.14 8.99
C GLY A 19 9.79 0.99 9.93
N GLY A 20 8.98 2.05 9.96
CA GLY A 20 9.23 3.20 10.81
C GLY A 20 9.65 4.38 9.96
N ALA A 21 10.71 5.09 10.36
CA ALA A 21 11.21 6.21 9.57
C ALA A 21 12.40 5.77 8.73
N GLY A 22 12.50 6.24 7.49
CA GLY A 22 13.57 5.86 6.57
C GLY A 22 13.01 5.19 5.31
N ASP A 23 13.89 4.81 4.39
CA ASP A 23 13.51 3.99 3.23
C ASP A 23 13.81 2.52 3.57
N ASP A 24 12.78 1.78 3.97
CA ASP A 24 12.93 0.42 4.49
C ASP A 24 12.84 -0.65 3.39
N THR A 25 13.44 -1.81 3.63
CA THR A 25 13.36 -2.98 2.73
C THR A 25 12.75 -4.18 3.44
N PHE A 26 11.62 -4.66 2.91
CA PHE A 26 10.92 -5.85 3.41
C PHE A 26 11.15 -7.07 2.51
N TYR A 27 11.29 -8.23 3.13
CA TYR A 27 11.32 -9.53 2.46
C TYR A 27 10.22 -10.43 3.03
N LEU A 28 9.16 -10.66 2.25
CA LEU A 28 8.02 -11.51 2.60
C LEU A 28 8.17 -12.88 1.93
N MET A 29 9.16 -13.65 2.37
CA MET A 29 9.65 -14.83 1.62
C MET A 29 9.37 -16.16 2.32
N ASN A 30 8.77 -16.13 3.51
CA ASN A 30 8.57 -17.29 4.37
C ASN A 30 7.09 -17.72 4.48
N GLY A 31 6.17 -16.97 3.85
CA GLY A 31 4.74 -17.28 3.72
C GLY A 31 3.91 -16.83 4.92
N GLY A 32 2.58 -16.97 4.83
CA GLY A 32 1.64 -16.34 5.75
C GLY A 32 1.02 -15.06 5.19
N ASN A 33 -0.07 -14.61 5.81
CA ASN A 33 -0.76 -13.38 5.42
C ASN A 33 -0.11 -12.18 6.13
N ASP A 34 0.93 -11.61 5.53
CA ASP A 34 1.66 -10.52 6.18
C ASP A 34 0.98 -9.17 5.95
N THR A 35 0.98 -8.34 6.99
CA THR A 35 0.49 -6.96 6.94
C THR A 35 1.62 -5.98 7.19
N LEU A 36 1.93 -5.17 6.18
CA LEU A 36 2.81 -4.00 6.30
C LEU A 36 1.99 -2.79 6.74
N MET A 37 2.31 -2.23 7.89
CA MET A 37 1.57 -1.16 8.53
C MET A 37 2.29 0.17 8.39
N TYR A 38 1.63 1.15 7.78
CA TYR A 38 2.15 2.49 7.58
C TYR A 38 1.36 3.49 8.42
N LYS A 39 2.07 4.33 9.17
CA LYS A 39 1.47 5.29 10.12
C LYS A 39 2.06 6.67 10.00
N VAL A 40 1.32 7.69 10.41
CA VAL A 40 1.89 9.01 10.62
C VAL A 40 2.76 8.95 11.86
N LEU A 41 4.07 9.10 11.69
CA LEU A 41 5.02 9.07 12.79
C LEU A 41 4.89 10.33 13.66
N ASP A 42 5.32 10.22 14.92
CA ASP A 42 5.24 11.33 15.86
C ASP A 42 5.99 12.56 15.33
N GLY A 43 5.30 13.70 15.28
CA GLY A 43 5.81 14.94 14.71
C GLY A 43 5.86 15.02 13.18
N MET A 44 5.48 13.97 12.44
CA MET A 44 5.57 13.89 10.97
C MET A 44 4.24 14.20 10.26
N GLY A 45 3.32 14.88 10.94
CA GLY A 45 1.99 15.19 10.38
C GLY A 45 2.02 15.98 9.08
N ASN A 46 3.05 16.82 8.86
CA ASN A 46 3.24 17.61 7.64
C ASN A 46 4.15 16.92 6.61
N ASP A 47 4.63 15.72 6.89
CA ASP A 47 5.42 14.95 5.94
C ASP A 47 4.49 14.22 4.96
N ALA A 48 4.82 14.25 3.66
CA ALA A 48 3.98 13.68 2.62
C ALA A 48 3.88 12.15 2.70
N THR A 49 4.88 11.46 3.25
CA THR A 49 4.86 10.01 3.49
C THR A 49 4.46 9.66 4.93
N GLY A 50 4.10 10.66 5.74
CA GLY A 50 3.91 10.50 7.18
C GLY A 50 5.20 10.18 7.93
N GLY A 51 6.36 10.34 7.28
CA GLY A 51 7.68 10.02 7.83
C GLY A 51 8.18 8.61 7.49
N ASN A 52 7.44 7.79 6.74
CA ASN A 52 7.82 6.40 6.39
C ASN A 52 8.73 6.29 5.17
N GLY A 53 9.27 7.40 4.65
CA GLY A 53 10.10 7.36 3.43
C GLY A 53 9.43 6.67 2.24
N HIS A 54 10.23 5.97 1.44
CA HIS A 54 9.81 5.15 0.30
C HIS A 54 10.37 3.73 0.41
N ASP A 55 9.51 2.81 0.82
CA ASP A 55 9.89 1.43 1.12
C ASP A 55 9.91 0.53 -0.12
N VAL A 56 10.72 -0.52 -0.08
CA VAL A 56 10.76 -1.58 -1.09
C VAL A 56 10.31 -2.90 -0.47
N VAL A 57 9.33 -3.55 -1.08
CA VAL A 57 8.80 -4.84 -0.63
C VAL A 57 9.12 -5.90 -1.67
N HIS A 58 9.94 -6.87 -1.27
CA HIS A 58 10.23 -8.07 -2.05
C HIS A 58 9.27 -9.21 -1.71
N ALA A 59 8.93 -9.98 -2.73
CA ALA A 59 8.10 -11.18 -2.64
C ALA A 59 6.64 -10.94 -2.20
N PHE A 60 6.14 -9.70 -2.31
CA PHE A 60 4.73 -9.39 -2.06
C PHE A 60 3.81 -10.27 -2.92
N ARG A 61 2.98 -11.06 -2.26
CA ARG A 61 2.09 -12.02 -2.89
C ARG A 61 0.74 -11.38 -3.21
N VAL A 62 0.47 -11.16 -4.49
CA VAL A 62 -0.85 -10.73 -4.97
C VAL A 62 -1.84 -11.90 -4.96
N GLY A 63 -2.95 -11.76 -4.25
CA GLY A 63 -4.01 -12.75 -4.11
C GLY A 63 -5.09 -12.29 -3.13
N ASP A 64 -6.31 -12.84 -3.22
CA ASP A 64 -7.39 -12.50 -2.28
C ASP A 64 -7.04 -12.99 -0.86
N VAL A 65 -6.84 -12.04 0.06
CA VAL A 65 -6.48 -12.26 1.47
C VAL A 65 -7.39 -13.27 2.18
N ALA A 66 -8.66 -13.35 1.79
CA ALA A 66 -9.59 -14.29 2.42
C ALA A 66 -9.39 -15.75 1.98
N THR A 67 -8.67 -16.00 0.89
CA THR A 67 -8.58 -17.33 0.25
C THR A 67 -7.17 -17.78 -0.14
N ASP A 68 -6.22 -16.86 -0.29
CA ASP A 68 -4.80 -17.14 -0.46
C ASP A 68 -4.10 -16.88 0.88
N SER A 69 -3.62 -17.96 1.52
CA SER A 69 -3.00 -17.89 2.84
C SER A 69 -1.64 -17.21 2.86
N ASP A 70 -1.06 -16.97 1.68
CA ASP A 70 0.21 -16.27 1.55
C ASP A 70 0.02 -14.85 0.99
N ALA A 71 -1.20 -14.40 0.68
CA ALA A 71 -1.41 -13.05 0.14
C ALA A 71 -1.08 -11.98 1.16
N ASP A 72 -0.46 -10.87 0.73
CA ASP A 72 -0.01 -9.83 1.65
C ASP A 72 -0.89 -8.58 1.62
N THR A 73 -0.82 -7.77 2.67
CA THR A 73 -1.64 -6.56 2.84
C THR A 73 -0.77 -5.34 3.13
N LEU A 74 -1.08 -4.23 2.47
CA LEU A 74 -0.62 -2.89 2.82
C LEU A 74 -1.72 -2.20 3.62
N ASN A 75 -1.44 -1.84 4.88
CA ASN A 75 -2.33 -1.03 5.68
C ASN A 75 -1.89 0.44 5.63
N LEU A 76 -2.70 1.25 4.94
CA LEU A 76 -2.49 2.68 4.70
C LEU A 76 -3.54 3.55 5.39
N SER A 77 -4.43 2.97 6.22
CA SER A 77 -5.59 3.68 6.79
C SER A 77 -5.20 4.82 7.74
N ASP A 78 -3.99 4.77 8.32
CA ASP A 78 -3.50 5.86 9.17
C ASP A 78 -2.85 6.98 8.34
N LEU A 79 -2.41 6.71 7.11
CA LEU A 79 -1.80 7.71 6.24
C LEU A 79 -2.84 8.56 5.48
N LEU A 80 -3.95 7.96 5.05
CA LEU A 80 -4.94 8.61 4.17
C LEU A 80 -6.14 9.13 4.96
N ASP A 81 -6.51 10.40 4.74
CA ASP A 81 -7.79 10.97 5.21
C ASP A 81 -8.94 10.65 4.23
N TYR A 82 -8.95 9.42 3.71
CA TYR A 82 -9.99 8.96 2.79
C TYR A 82 -11.13 8.30 3.57
N SER A 83 -12.34 8.82 3.42
CA SER A 83 -13.56 8.28 4.05
C SER A 83 -14.65 7.92 3.05
N GLY A 84 -14.31 7.92 1.76
CA GLY A 84 -15.22 7.54 0.68
C GLY A 84 -15.45 6.03 0.59
N PRO A 85 -16.44 5.60 -0.21
CA PRO A 85 -16.68 4.17 -0.41
C PRO A 85 -15.62 3.56 -1.34
N VAL A 86 -15.35 2.27 -1.15
CA VAL A 86 -14.63 1.44 -2.12
C VAL A 86 -15.59 0.38 -2.64
N SER A 87 -16.07 0.58 -3.85
CA SER A 87 -16.96 -0.34 -4.55
C SER A 87 -16.65 -0.38 -6.04
N PHE A 88 -17.00 -1.51 -6.63
CA PHE A 88 -16.60 -1.87 -7.98
C PHE A 88 -17.82 -2.12 -8.87
N PHE A 89 -17.62 -2.00 -10.17
CA PHE A 89 -18.56 -2.47 -11.17
C PHE A 89 -17.84 -3.21 -12.29
N GLU A 90 -18.56 -4.11 -12.93
CA GLU A 90 -18.08 -4.82 -14.12
C GLU A 90 -18.39 -4.02 -15.38
N ASN A 91 -17.35 -3.72 -16.15
CA ASN A 91 -17.44 -3.04 -17.44
C ASN A 91 -16.79 -3.89 -18.54
N ASN A 92 -17.60 -4.59 -19.32
CA ASN A 92 -17.13 -5.45 -20.41
C ASN A 92 -16.04 -6.48 -19.99
N GLY A 93 -16.19 -7.07 -18.81
CA GLY A 93 -15.26 -8.08 -18.26
C GLY A 93 -13.98 -7.49 -17.67
N LYS A 94 -13.94 -6.17 -17.48
CA LYS A 94 -12.94 -5.48 -16.67
C LYS A 94 -13.64 -4.92 -15.43
N THR A 95 -13.14 -5.26 -14.25
CA THR A 95 -13.57 -4.61 -13.02
C THR A 95 -12.97 -3.19 -12.94
N GLU A 96 -13.78 -2.22 -12.55
CA GLU A 96 -13.38 -0.83 -12.37
C GLU A 96 -13.98 -0.27 -11.07
N LEU A 97 -13.36 0.77 -10.49
CA LEU A 97 -13.97 1.55 -9.41
C LEU A 97 -15.24 2.22 -9.93
N ASP A 98 -16.33 2.09 -9.18
CA ASP A 98 -17.57 2.75 -9.54
C ASP A 98 -17.50 4.27 -9.35
N THR A 99 -18.52 4.98 -9.83
CA THR A 99 -18.56 6.45 -9.77
C THR A 99 -18.49 6.99 -8.34
N ALA A 100 -19.02 6.27 -7.35
CA ALA A 100 -18.97 6.70 -5.95
C ALA A 100 -17.56 6.58 -5.36
N SER A 101 -16.76 5.65 -5.90
CA SER A 101 -15.42 5.32 -5.42
C SER A 101 -14.31 6.07 -6.16
N LYS A 102 -14.64 6.81 -7.22
CA LYS A 102 -13.64 7.55 -8.03
C LYS A 102 -12.81 8.56 -7.24
N GLY A 103 -13.33 9.09 -6.14
CA GLY A 103 -12.58 9.97 -5.24
C GLY A 103 -11.34 9.32 -4.62
N LEU A 104 -11.24 7.97 -4.61
CA LEU A 104 -10.03 7.29 -4.14
C LEU A 104 -8.81 7.58 -5.03
N GLU A 105 -9.02 7.82 -6.33
CA GLU A 105 -7.94 8.12 -7.28
C GLU A 105 -7.25 9.47 -6.98
N ASP A 106 -7.86 10.30 -6.14
CA ASP A 106 -7.25 11.54 -5.63
C ASP A 106 -6.28 11.29 -4.45
N TYR A 107 -6.30 10.10 -3.85
CA TYR A 107 -5.51 9.75 -2.65
C TYR A 107 -4.49 8.65 -2.89
N LEU A 108 -4.77 7.73 -3.83
CA LEU A 108 -3.97 6.53 -4.01
C LEU A 108 -3.90 6.15 -5.49
N LYS A 109 -2.68 5.87 -5.96
CA LYS A 109 -2.45 5.38 -7.32
C LYS A 109 -1.34 4.32 -7.34
N THR A 110 -1.40 3.48 -8.36
CA THR A 110 -0.31 2.56 -8.68
C THR A 110 0.18 2.80 -10.10
N GLU A 111 1.48 2.57 -10.34
CA GLU A 111 2.12 2.66 -11.65
C GLU A 111 3.09 1.49 -11.81
N VAL A 112 2.98 0.75 -12.91
CA VAL A 112 3.97 -0.29 -13.24
C VAL A 112 5.19 0.38 -13.89
N VAL A 113 6.36 0.25 -13.27
CA VAL A 113 7.65 0.77 -13.76
C VAL A 113 8.61 -0.39 -13.95
N GLY A 114 8.87 -0.77 -15.20
CA GLY A 114 9.66 -1.97 -15.48
C GLY A 114 8.91 -3.23 -15.05
N ASN A 115 9.47 -3.97 -14.07
CA ASN A 115 8.84 -5.15 -13.48
C ASN A 115 8.14 -4.85 -12.14
N ASP A 116 8.24 -3.63 -11.65
CA ASP A 116 7.80 -3.26 -10.31
C ASP A 116 6.45 -2.53 -10.37
N THR A 117 5.72 -2.54 -9.26
CA THR A 117 4.55 -1.67 -9.06
C THR A 117 4.88 -0.63 -8.01
N VAL A 118 4.89 0.63 -8.41
CA VAL A 118 5.09 1.78 -7.51
C VAL A 118 3.73 2.27 -7.03
N ILE A 119 3.59 2.41 -5.72
CA ILE A 119 2.40 2.91 -5.03
C ILE A 119 2.72 4.31 -4.54
N SER A 120 1.85 5.26 -4.91
CA SER A 120 1.94 6.65 -4.46
C SER A 120 0.67 7.07 -3.76
N ILE A 121 0.82 7.90 -2.74
CA ILE A 121 -0.28 8.46 -1.97
C ILE A 121 -0.30 9.99 -2.01
N ASP A 122 -1.49 10.53 -1.89
CA ASP A 122 -1.75 11.92 -1.52
C ASP A 122 -2.63 11.88 -0.25
N ARG A 123 -2.07 12.28 0.89
CA ARG A 123 -2.64 11.97 2.21
C ARG A 123 -3.97 12.68 2.47
N ASP A 124 -4.18 13.85 1.88
CA ASP A 124 -5.37 14.68 2.05
C ASP A 124 -6.11 14.96 0.73
N GLY A 125 -5.74 14.23 -0.32
CA GLY A 125 -6.39 14.25 -1.62
C GLY A 125 -6.10 15.50 -2.46
N LEU A 126 -6.67 15.51 -3.67
CA LEU A 126 -6.39 16.54 -4.67
C LEU A 126 -6.68 17.96 -4.16
N GLY A 127 -5.64 18.80 -4.18
CA GLY A 127 -5.75 20.22 -3.79
C GLY A 127 -5.58 20.46 -2.29
N GLY A 128 -5.20 19.42 -1.53
CA GLY A 128 -4.77 19.50 -0.15
C GLY A 128 -3.37 20.13 0.04
N GLN A 129 -2.83 19.97 1.24
CA GLN A 129 -1.46 20.35 1.60
C GLN A 129 -0.43 19.41 1.00
N HIS A 130 -0.79 18.14 0.82
CA HIS A 130 0.08 17.15 0.24
C HIS A 130 -0.19 17.00 -1.26
N GLY A 131 0.72 16.32 -1.92
CA GLY A 131 0.59 15.90 -3.31
C GLY A 131 1.13 14.48 -3.43
N PHE A 132 0.80 13.81 -4.53
CA PHE A 132 1.26 12.44 -4.75
C PHE A 132 2.77 12.25 -4.52
N THR A 133 3.11 11.42 -3.54
CA THR A 133 4.46 10.97 -3.25
C THR A 133 4.52 9.44 -3.27
N GLN A 134 5.66 8.90 -3.68
CA GLN A 134 5.91 7.45 -3.63
C GLN A 134 6.09 7.01 -2.18
N VAL A 135 5.51 5.88 -1.82
CA VAL A 135 5.62 5.30 -0.46
C VAL A 135 6.02 3.84 -0.48
N VAL A 136 5.65 3.08 -1.51
CA VAL A 136 5.99 1.65 -1.60
C VAL A 136 6.32 1.29 -3.04
N THR A 137 7.40 0.54 -3.24
CA THR A 137 7.66 -0.21 -4.47
C THR A 137 7.50 -1.70 -4.18
N LEU A 138 6.55 -2.35 -4.86
CA LEU A 138 6.44 -3.81 -4.89
C LEU A 138 7.40 -4.35 -5.96
N ALA A 139 8.54 -4.87 -5.52
CA ALA A 139 9.61 -5.30 -6.40
C ALA A 139 9.27 -6.60 -7.13
N ASP A 140 9.48 -6.64 -8.44
CA ASP A 140 9.17 -7.75 -9.34
C ASP A 140 7.69 -8.19 -9.31
N VAL A 141 6.78 -7.27 -8.95
CA VAL A 141 5.33 -7.47 -8.94
C VAL A 141 4.69 -6.50 -9.93
N GLN A 142 3.96 -7.02 -10.91
CA GLN A 142 3.14 -6.22 -11.82
C GLN A 142 1.66 -6.40 -11.47
N THR A 143 1.05 -5.36 -10.90
CA THR A 143 -0.37 -5.34 -10.52
C THR A 143 -0.95 -3.93 -10.71
N ASP A 144 -2.24 -3.77 -10.47
CA ASP A 144 -2.92 -2.48 -10.49
C ASP A 144 -3.74 -2.24 -9.22
N LEU A 145 -4.15 -0.98 -9.02
CA LEU A 145 -4.89 -0.55 -7.85
C LEU A 145 -6.19 -1.35 -7.66
N VAL A 146 -6.92 -1.60 -8.74
CA VAL A 146 -8.21 -2.29 -8.67
C VAL A 146 -8.00 -3.74 -8.24
N THR A 147 -6.99 -4.41 -8.79
CA THR A 147 -6.62 -5.78 -8.41
C THR A 147 -6.28 -5.88 -6.93
N LEU A 148 -5.44 -4.97 -6.42
CA LEU A 148 -5.07 -4.94 -5.00
C LEU A 148 -6.29 -4.69 -4.09
N LEU A 149 -7.16 -3.75 -4.46
CA LEU A 149 -8.37 -3.45 -3.67
C LEU A 149 -9.38 -4.61 -3.69
N GLN A 150 -9.61 -5.26 -4.86
CA GLN A 150 -10.52 -6.40 -4.96
C GLN A 150 -10.05 -7.59 -4.13
N ASN A 151 -8.74 -7.78 -4.03
CA ASN A 151 -8.11 -8.82 -3.24
C ASN A 151 -8.04 -8.48 -1.74
N ASN A 152 -8.57 -7.33 -1.30
CA ASN A 152 -8.46 -6.82 0.07
C ASN A 152 -7.01 -6.61 0.54
N GLN A 153 -6.09 -6.33 -0.38
CA GLN A 153 -4.65 -6.18 -0.10
C GLN A 153 -4.24 -4.75 0.21
N ILE A 154 -5.17 -3.80 0.16
CA ILE A 154 -4.98 -2.43 0.61
C ILE A 154 -6.09 -2.11 1.61
N THR A 155 -5.69 -1.82 2.85
CA THR A 155 -6.60 -1.28 3.89
C THR A 155 -6.46 0.24 3.91
N ILE A 156 -7.58 0.95 3.77
CA ILE A 156 -7.69 2.41 3.82
C ILE A 156 -8.83 2.84 4.72
#